data_AF-A0AAU6S7T1-F1
#
_entry.id   AF-A0AAU6S7T1-F1
#
_cell.length_a   1.000
_cell.length_b   1.000
_cell.length_c   1.000
_cell.angle_alpha   90.00
_cell.angle_beta   90.00
_cell.angle_gamma   90.00
#
_symmetry.space_group_name_H-M   'P 1'
#
loop_
_entity.id
_entity.type
_entity.pdbx_description
1 polymer ?
#
loop_
_entity_poly.entity_id
_entity_poly.type
_entity_poly.pdbx_seq_one_letter_code
_entity_poly.pdbx_strand_id
1 'polypeptide(L)'
;MATGGKNRDARAARERARLYEARRQFHEGQARRRTRDNLIAGILGGVIVLGLIGAQTAYFVAGPGAPAPSPSSTPTPTATTPEPTPSPTATPEPSATPAPTP
;
A
#
# COMPACT_ATOMS: atom_id res chain seq x y z
N MET A 1 -38.30 10.25 -73.43
CA MET A 1 -37.39 9.12 -73.16
C MET A 1 -36.11 9.64 -72.51
N ALA A 2 -35.99 9.60 -71.17
CA ALA A 2 -34.78 10.03 -70.45
C ALA A 2 -34.55 9.23 -69.13
N THR A 3 -35.02 8.00 -69.04
CA THR A 3 -34.93 7.15 -67.84
C THR A 3 -33.62 6.34 -67.76
N GLY A 4 -32.93 6.16 -68.88
CA GLY A 4 -31.70 5.35 -68.96
C GLY A 4 -30.48 5.92 -68.23
N GLY A 5 -30.38 7.24 -68.09
CA GLY A 5 -29.30 7.90 -67.33
C GLY A 5 -29.45 7.67 -65.83
N LYS A 6 -30.65 7.90 -65.29
CA LYS A 6 -30.98 7.74 -63.88
C LYS A 6 -30.77 6.30 -63.38
N ASN A 7 -31.00 5.30 -64.23
CA ASN A 7 -30.71 3.89 -63.93
C ASN A 7 -29.21 3.57 -63.92
N ARG A 8 -28.41 4.21 -64.78
CA ARG A 8 -26.94 4.07 -64.77
C ARG A 8 -26.33 4.76 -63.56
N ASP A 9 -26.79 5.96 -63.22
CA ASP A 9 -26.34 6.69 -62.03
C ASP A 9 -26.69 5.92 -60.74
N ALA A 10 -27.88 5.33 -60.68
CA ALA A 10 -28.28 4.48 -59.56
C ALA A 10 -27.39 3.22 -59.41
N ARG A 11 -26.94 2.62 -60.52
CA ARG A 11 -26.00 1.49 -60.48
C ARG A 11 -24.61 1.94 -60.03
N ALA A 12 -24.09 3.04 -60.59
CA ALA A 12 -22.79 3.59 -60.21
C ALA A 12 -22.76 4.02 -58.73
N ALA A 13 -23.85 4.58 -58.21
CA ALA A 13 -23.98 4.92 -56.80
C ALA A 13 -23.92 3.69 -55.88
N ARG A 14 -24.60 2.59 -56.26
CA ARG A 14 -24.56 1.32 -55.50
C ARG A 14 -23.18 0.67 -55.54
N GLU A 15 -22.49 0.71 -56.68
CA GLU A 15 -21.13 0.20 -56.81
C GLU A 15 -20.15 0.98 -55.93
N ARG A 16 -20.25 2.32 -55.93
CA ARG A 16 -19.46 3.17 -55.02
C ARG A 16 -19.76 2.86 -53.55
N ALA A 17 -21.04 2.74 -53.18
CA ALA A 17 -21.44 2.41 -51.82
C ALA A 17 -20.82 1.08 -51.35
N ARG A 18 -20.87 0.04 -52.18
CA ARG A 18 -20.24 -1.27 -51.88
C ARG A 18 -18.73 -1.16 -51.69
N LEU A 19 -18.04 -0.39 -52.52
CA LEU A 19 -16.60 -0.17 -52.39
C LEU A 19 -16.24 0.58 -51.09
N TYR A 20 -17.04 1.59 -50.72
CA TYR A 20 -16.85 2.30 -49.46
C TYR A 20 -17.16 1.43 -48.25
N GLU A 21 -18.23 0.63 -48.29
CA GLU A 21 -18.57 -0.32 -47.24
C GLU A 21 -17.48 -1.37 -47.06
N ALA A 22 -16.95 -1.95 -48.14
CA ALA A 22 -15.87 -2.93 -48.07
C ALA A 22 -14.60 -2.37 -47.41
N ARG A 23 -14.22 -1.13 -47.77
CA ARG A 23 -13.08 -0.45 -47.13
C ARG A 23 -13.35 -0.17 -45.66
N ARG A 24 -14.55 0.29 -45.32
CA ARG A 24 -14.93 0.61 -43.95
C ARG A 24 -14.91 -0.64 -43.06
N GLN A 25 -15.47 -1.75 -43.54
CA GLN A 25 -15.49 -3.03 -42.83
C GLN A 25 -14.07 -3.57 -42.56
N PHE A 26 -13.15 -3.40 -43.51
CA PHE A 26 -11.74 -3.78 -43.31
C PHE A 26 -11.09 -2.98 -42.18
N HIS A 27 -11.25 -1.64 -42.19
CA HIS A 27 -10.69 -0.77 -41.15
C HIS A 27 -11.33 -0.99 -39.78
N GLU A 28 -12.65 -1.14 -39.72
CA GLU A 28 -13.38 -1.41 -38.48
C GLU A 28 -13.01 -2.77 -37.90
N GLY A 29 -12.83 -3.80 -38.74
CA GLY A 29 -12.37 -5.12 -38.31
C GLY A 29 -10.97 -5.08 -37.70
N GLN A 30 -10.03 -4.36 -38.33
CA GLN A 30 -8.68 -4.14 -37.81
C GLN A 30 -8.68 -3.39 -36.47
N ALA A 31 -9.46 -2.29 -36.38
CA ALA A 31 -9.57 -1.51 -35.16
C ALA A 31 -10.21 -2.30 -34.01
N ARG A 32 -11.24 -3.12 -34.30
CA ARG A 32 -11.92 -3.98 -33.32
C ARG A 32 -11.00 -5.04 -32.75
N ARG A 33 -10.10 -5.61 -33.56
CA ARG A 33 -9.10 -6.59 -33.09
C ARG A 33 -8.08 -5.92 -32.18
N ARG A 34 -7.46 -4.83 -32.63
CA ARG A 34 -6.47 -4.09 -31.81
C ARG A 34 -7.02 -3.62 -30.47
N THR A 35 -8.25 -3.10 -30.45
CA THR A 35 -8.89 -2.65 -29.19
C THR A 35 -9.18 -3.81 -28.25
N ARG A 36 -9.65 -4.95 -28.77
CA ARG A 36 -9.84 -6.18 -27.98
C ARG A 36 -8.52 -6.71 -27.45
N ASP A 37 -7.51 -6.82 -28.30
CA ASP A 37 -6.19 -7.35 -27.93
C ASP A 37 -5.50 -6.44 -26.91
N ASN A 38 -5.57 -5.11 -27.09
CA ASN A 38 -5.03 -4.15 -26.13
C ASN A 38 -5.77 -4.19 -24.79
N LEU A 39 -7.10 -4.38 -24.81
CA LEU A 39 -7.88 -4.52 -23.58
C LEU A 39 -7.50 -5.81 -22.84
N ILE A 40 -7.41 -6.93 -23.55
CA ILE A 40 -6.99 -8.23 -22.98
C ILE A 40 -5.56 -8.12 -22.44
N ALA A 41 -4.64 -7.53 -23.19
CA ALA A 41 -3.27 -7.30 -22.76
C ALA A 41 -3.21 -6.39 -21.52
N GLY A 42 -4.04 -5.34 -21.47
CA GLY A 42 -4.15 -4.46 -20.30
C GLY A 42 -4.67 -5.18 -19.06
N ILE A 43 -5.71 -6.01 -19.20
CA ILE A 43 -6.27 -6.81 -18.10
C ILE A 43 -5.22 -7.82 -17.62
N LEU A 44 -4.63 -8.60 -18.54
CA LEU A 44 -3.65 -9.61 -18.20
C LEU A 44 -2.40 -9.00 -17.55
N GLY A 45 -1.89 -7.91 -18.12
CA GLY A 45 -0.79 -7.14 -17.55
C GLY A 45 -1.13 -6.59 -16.16
N GLY A 46 -2.34 -6.04 -15.99
CA GLY A 46 -2.83 -5.55 -14.71
C GLY A 46 -2.90 -6.64 -13.64
N VAL A 47 -3.41 -7.82 -13.98
CA VAL A 47 -3.47 -8.97 -13.06
C VAL A 47 -2.08 -9.42 -12.65
N ILE A 48 -1.12 -9.49 -13.58
CA ILE A 48 0.26 -9.85 -13.28
C ILE A 48 0.91 -8.84 -12.33
N VAL A 49 0.75 -7.54 -12.60
CA VAL A 49 1.30 -6.47 -11.75
C VAL A 49 0.69 -6.53 -10.35
N LEU A 50 -0.64 -6.68 -10.23
CA LEU A 50 -1.29 -6.83 -8.93
C LEU A 50 -0.83 -8.07 -8.18
N GLY A 51 -0.63 -9.19 -8.89
CA GLY A 51 -0.07 -10.41 -8.32
C GLY A 51 1.35 -10.21 -7.78
N LEU A 52 2.22 -9.52 -8.52
CA LEU A 52 3.58 -9.19 -8.08
C LEU A 52 3.58 -8.30 -6.84
N ILE A 53 2.74 -7.25 -6.82
CA ILE A 53 2.60 -6.38 -5.65
C ILE A 53 2.13 -7.19 -4.45
N GLY A 54 1.10 -8.02 -4.61
CA GLY A 54 0.60 -8.88 -3.54
C GLY A 54 1.66 -9.86 -3.02
N ALA A 55 2.40 -10.49 -3.92
CA ALA A 55 3.49 -11.40 -3.58
C ALA A 55 4.63 -10.70 -2.82
N GLN A 56 5.03 -9.52 -3.27
CA GLN A 56 6.05 -8.70 -2.60
C GLN A 56 5.58 -8.29 -1.21
N THR A 57 4.33 -7.84 -1.09
CA THR A 57 3.73 -7.46 0.19
C THR A 57 3.71 -8.63 1.16
N ALA A 58 3.25 -9.81 0.71
CA ALA A 58 3.25 -11.01 1.53
C ALA A 58 4.66 -11.41 1.97
N TYR A 59 5.64 -11.35 1.06
CA TYR A 59 7.04 -11.70 1.35
C TYR A 59 7.68 -10.81 2.42
N PHE A 60 7.42 -9.50 2.40
CA PHE A 60 8.03 -8.53 3.32
C PHE A 60 7.23 -8.29 4.60
N VAL A 61 5.94 -8.67 4.65
CA VAL A 61 5.12 -8.47 5.85
C VAL A 61 5.04 -9.73 6.70
N ALA A 62 4.82 -10.89 6.07
CA ALA A 62 4.60 -12.16 6.76
C ALA A 62 5.59 -13.25 6.34
N GLY A 63 6.39 -12.99 5.30
CA GLY A 63 7.33 -13.94 4.74
C GLY A 63 8.77 -13.77 5.23
N PRO A 64 9.70 -14.51 4.62
CA PRO A 64 11.12 -14.51 5.01
C PRO A 64 11.83 -13.16 4.86
N GLY A 65 11.26 -12.22 4.10
CA GLY A 65 11.78 -10.87 3.96
C GLY A 65 11.37 -9.92 5.08
N ALA A 66 10.53 -10.35 6.03
CA ALA A 66 10.05 -9.49 7.10
C ALA A 66 11.19 -9.01 8.01
N PRO A 67 11.18 -7.73 8.43
CA PRO A 67 12.19 -7.20 9.33
C PRO A 67 12.12 -7.90 10.69
N ALA A 68 13.28 -8.04 11.35
CA ALA A 68 13.33 -8.60 12.69
C ALA A 68 12.48 -7.75 13.66
N PRO A 69 11.73 -8.38 14.59
CA PRO A 69 10.93 -7.64 15.55
C PRO A 69 11.82 -6.78 16.44
N SER A 70 11.39 -5.54 16.68
CA SER A 70 12.06 -4.65 17.63
C SER A 70 11.96 -5.23 19.05
N PRO A 71 13.03 -5.17 19.86
CA PRO A 71 12.94 -5.57 21.27
C PRO A 71 11.92 -4.70 22.01
N SER A 72 11.06 -5.31 22.82
CA SER A 72 10.19 -4.57 23.74
C SER A 72 10.97 -4.18 24.99
N SER A 73 10.75 -2.97 25.51
CA SER A 73 11.29 -2.56 26.80
C SER A 73 10.58 -3.31 27.94
N THR A 74 11.37 -3.96 28.80
CA THR A 74 10.88 -4.50 30.07
C THR A 74 10.64 -3.33 31.04
N PRO A 75 9.51 -3.28 31.76
CA PRO A 75 9.29 -2.23 32.76
C PRO A 75 10.35 -2.34 33.87
N THR A 76 11.02 -1.22 34.16
CA THR A 76 11.96 -1.11 35.28
C THR A 76 11.18 -1.19 36.60
N PRO A 77 11.59 -2.01 37.57
CA PRO A 77 10.95 -2.03 38.88
C PRO A 77 11.08 -0.66 39.56
N THR A 78 9.97 -0.12 40.06
CA THR A 78 9.98 1.10 40.87
C THR A 78 10.64 0.82 42.22
N ALA A 79 11.70 1.57 42.55
CA ALA A 79 12.35 1.46 43.85
C ALA A 79 11.41 1.97 44.95
N THR A 80 11.17 1.15 45.96
CA THR A 80 10.46 1.55 47.18
C THR A 80 11.41 2.41 48.02
N THR A 81 11.03 3.65 48.32
CA THR A 81 11.78 4.53 49.23
C THR A 81 11.80 3.92 50.64
N PRO A 82 12.97 3.70 51.27
CA PRO A 82 13.03 3.24 52.64
C PRO A 82 12.49 4.33 53.58
N GLU A 83 11.68 3.92 54.55
CA GLU A 83 11.14 4.78 55.61
C GLU A 83 12.29 5.37 56.45
N PRO A 84 12.24 6.66 56.84
CA PRO A 84 13.33 7.27 57.60
C PRO A 84 13.46 6.63 58.99
N THR A 85 14.68 6.22 59.32
CA THR A 85 15.05 5.73 60.66
C THR A 85 14.81 6.83 61.70
N PRO A 86 14.10 6.55 62.82
CA PRO A 86 13.92 7.54 63.87
C PRO A 86 15.27 7.93 64.49
N SER A 87 15.50 9.24 64.63
CA SER A 87 16.71 9.79 65.24
C SER A 87 16.78 9.46 66.74
N PRO A 88 17.93 9.03 67.28
CA PRO A 88 18.06 8.77 68.71
C PRO A 88 17.89 10.06 69.52
N THR A 89 17.02 10.02 70.52
CA THR A 89 16.85 11.08 71.52
C THR A 89 18.15 11.23 72.31
N ALA A 90 18.71 12.45 72.37
CA ALA A 90 19.92 12.74 73.14
C ALA A 90 19.66 12.54 74.64
N THR A 91 20.47 11.69 75.28
CA THR A 91 20.54 11.54 76.74
C THR A 91 21.20 12.78 77.34
N PRO A 92 20.62 13.43 78.37
CA PRO A 92 21.24 14.59 79.00
C PRO A 92 22.55 14.21 79.70
N GLU A 93 23.59 14.99 79.46
CA GLU A 93 24.92 14.86 80.05
C GLU A 93 24.88 15.15 81.57
N PRO A 94 25.45 14.31 82.44
CA PRO A 94 25.48 14.59 83.87
C PRO A 94 26.46 15.74 84.17
N SER A 95 25.94 16.78 84.83
CA SER A 95 26.71 17.93 85.31
C SER A 95 27.80 17.49 86.30
N ALA A 96 29.04 17.90 86.04
CA ALA A 96 30.19 17.61 86.90
C ALA A 96 29.98 18.20 88.32
N THR A 97 30.20 17.38 89.35
CA THR A 97 30.24 17.80 90.76
C THR A 97 31.71 17.89 91.19
N PRO A 98 32.19 19.03 91.73
CA PRO A 98 33.60 19.21 92.07
C PRO A 98 33.99 18.45 93.35
N ALA A 99 35.23 17.95 93.36
CA ALA A 99 35.90 17.30 94.48
C ALA A 99 36.07 18.24 95.69
N PRO A 100 36.19 17.68 96.92
CA PRO A 100 37.52 17.76 97.54
C PRO A 100 37.96 16.57 98.42
N THR A 101 39.30 16.52 98.53
CA THR A 101 40.26 15.73 99.34
C THR A 101 39.96 15.69 100.84
N PRO A 102 40.36 14.64 101.59
CA PRO A 102 41.75 14.49 102.10
C PRO A 102 42.37 13.10 101.93
#